data_AF-A0AAD7AAJ5-F1
#
_entry.id   AF-A0AAD7AAJ5-F1
#
_cell.length_a   1.000
_cell.length_b   1.000
_cell.length_c   1.000
_cell.angle_alpha   90.00
_cell.angle_beta   90.00
_cell.angle_gamma   90.00
#
_symmetry.space_group_name_H-M   'P 1'
#
loop_
_entity.id
_entity.type
_entity.pdbx_description
1 polymer ?
#
loop_
_entity_poly.entity_id
_entity_poly.type
_entity_poly.pdbx_seq_one_letter_code
_entity_poly.pdbx_strand_id
1 'polypeptide(L)'
;MRDGGALLEACPAGDAEDWAAAVTTWALLEEAYGFHTSTAALPSKPGLRPAEVAQWIKYGRSTTRETQVESQEKLVEKWWQWWASLAPQWCKKDEEGRPAIGEETGDWGALAHPGGNGMLTVLLPLVWWRRGETSEVASEDWVAAVRDVGWVLKGLLSTANNKYVPLLTRCDSTNHRSHAE
;
A
#
# COMPACT_ATOMS: atom_id res chain seq x y z
N MET A 1 -11.63 -10.80 -1.06
CA MET A 1 -11.03 -9.49 -0.75
C MET A 1 -12.07 -8.36 -0.58
N ARG A 2 -13.36 -8.66 -0.29
CA ARG A 2 -14.42 -7.64 -0.35
C ARG A 2 -14.49 -6.69 0.84
N ASP A 3 -13.90 -7.05 1.98
CA ASP A 3 -14.22 -6.33 3.21
C ASP A 3 -13.21 -5.20 3.51
N GLY A 4 -11.90 -5.43 3.33
CA GLY A 4 -10.87 -4.44 3.69
C GLY A 4 -10.98 -3.07 3.01
N GLY A 5 -11.47 -3.02 1.77
CA GLY A 5 -11.67 -1.76 1.05
C GLY A 5 -12.69 -0.83 1.71
N ALA A 6 -13.74 -1.38 2.32
CA ALA A 6 -14.75 -0.57 3.01
C ALA A 6 -14.18 0.25 4.18
N LEU A 7 -13.09 -0.22 4.81
CA LEU A 7 -12.42 0.53 5.87
C LEU A 7 -11.63 1.73 5.32
N LEU A 8 -11.06 1.60 4.11
CA LEU A 8 -10.31 2.68 3.47
C LEU A 8 -11.25 3.82 3.03
N GLU A 9 -12.42 3.46 2.48
CA GLU A 9 -13.48 4.40 2.12
C GLU A 9 -14.07 5.12 3.34
N ALA A 10 -14.11 4.45 4.48
CA ALA A 10 -14.60 5.00 5.75
C ALA A 10 -13.54 5.79 6.53
N CYS A 11 -12.44 6.21 5.89
CA CYS A 11 -11.42 7.06 6.50
C CYS A 11 -11.91 8.52 6.54
N PRO A 12 -11.85 9.22 7.70
CA PRO A 12 -12.23 10.63 7.80
C PRO A 12 -11.09 11.53 7.26
N ALA A 13 -10.71 11.30 6.02
CA ALA A 13 -9.64 12.01 5.33
C ALA A 13 -10.06 13.43 4.88
N GLY A 14 -11.37 13.73 4.87
CA GLY A 14 -11.89 14.98 4.34
C GLY A 14 -11.52 15.14 2.85
N ASP A 15 -11.08 16.34 2.46
CA ASP A 15 -10.63 16.65 1.11
C ASP A 15 -9.14 16.29 0.86
N ALA A 16 -8.55 15.40 1.66
CA ALA A 16 -7.16 14.99 1.47
C ALA A 16 -6.99 14.20 0.15
N GLU A 17 -6.71 14.91 -0.93
CA GLU A 17 -6.54 14.38 -2.29
C GLU A 17 -5.48 13.27 -2.34
N ASP A 18 -4.41 13.40 -1.56
CA ASP A 18 -3.33 12.42 -1.46
C ASP A 18 -3.85 11.04 -0.97
N TRP A 19 -4.82 11.02 -0.06
CA TRP A 19 -5.42 9.77 0.44
C TRP A 19 -6.29 9.11 -0.63
N ALA A 20 -7.19 9.88 -1.24
CA ALA A 20 -8.04 9.38 -2.31
C ALA A 20 -7.22 8.82 -3.48
N ALA A 21 -6.13 9.52 -3.84
CA ALA A 21 -5.19 9.06 -4.86
C ALA A 21 -4.46 7.77 -4.44
N ALA A 22 -4.03 7.65 -3.18
CA ALA A 22 -3.38 6.44 -2.67
C ALA A 22 -4.35 5.23 -2.69
N VAL A 23 -5.58 5.38 -2.20
CA VAL A 23 -6.60 4.31 -2.21
C VAL A 23 -6.95 3.89 -3.63
N THR A 24 -7.14 4.86 -4.54
CA THR A 24 -7.39 4.58 -5.96
C THR A 24 -6.23 3.81 -6.59
N THR A 25 -4.99 4.24 -6.34
CA THR A 25 -3.79 3.55 -6.86
C THR A 25 -3.67 2.14 -6.31
N TRP A 26 -4.00 1.93 -5.03
CA TRP A 26 -4.05 0.60 -4.43
C TRP A 26 -5.11 -0.28 -5.09
N ALA A 27 -6.32 0.23 -5.35
CA ALA A 27 -7.35 -0.54 -6.01
C ALA A 27 -6.92 -0.99 -7.43
N LEU A 28 -6.29 -0.10 -8.19
CA LEU A 28 -5.70 -0.41 -9.50
C LEU A 28 -4.56 -1.44 -9.39
N LEU A 29 -3.76 -1.37 -8.33
CA LEU A 29 -2.69 -2.35 -8.07
C LEU A 29 -3.27 -3.74 -7.80
N GLU A 30 -4.31 -3.85 -6.98
CA GLU A 30 -4.99 -5.13 -6.72
C GLU A 30 -5.66 -5.68 -7.99
N GLU A 31 -6.22 -4.81 -8.83
CA GLU A 31 -6.73 -5.19 -10.15
C GLU A 31 -5.61 -5.72 -11.06
N ALA A 32 -4.47 -5.05 -11.12
CA ALA A 32 -3.30 -5.50 -11.87
C ALA A 32 -2.74 -6.85 -11.35
N TYR A 33 -2.96 -7.15 -10.06
CA TYR A 33 -2.68 -8.45 -9.46
C TYR A 33 -3.81 -9.48 -9.61
N GLY A 34 -4.87 -9.18 -10.38
CA GLY A 34 -6.01 -10.07 -10.59
C GLY A 34 -6.77 -10.41 -9.29
N PHE A 35 -6.69 -9.54 -8.28
CA PHE A 35 -7.24 -9.75 -6.94
C PHE A 35 -6.78 -11.06 -6.27
N HIS A 36 -5.56 -11.52 -6.60
CA HIS A 36 -4.94 -12.63 -5.90
C HIS A 36 -4.69 -12.29 -4.42
N THR A 37 -4.53 -13.30 -3.58
CA THR A 37 -4.16 -13.11 -2.18
C THR A 37 -2.90 -13.91 -1.92
N SER A 38 -1.83 -13.22 -1.53
CA SER A 38 -0.61 -13.89 -1.08
C SER A 38 -0.82 -14.52 0.28
N THR A 39 -0.26 -15.70 0.51
CA THR A 39 -0.13 -16.28 1.86
C THR A 39 1.06 -15.70 2.62
N ALA A 40 2.02 -15.10 1.92
CA ALA A 40 3.19 -14.47 2.51
C ALA A 40 2.87 -13.04 2.98
N ALA A 41 3.25 -12.74 4.22
CA ALA A 41 3.21 -11.39 4.76
C ALA A 41 4.34 -10.53 4.18
N LEU A 42 4.17 -9.20 4.24
CA LEU A 42 5.27 -8.26 3.98
C LEU A 42 6.51 -8.60 4.84
N PRO A 43 7.73 -8.43 4.31
CA PRO A 43 9.00 -8.80 4.96
C PRO A 43 9.36 -7.83 6.09
N SER A 44 8.55 -7.82 7.14
CA SER A 44 8.76 -7.02 8.35
C SER A 44 9.74 -7.72 9.29
N LYS A 45 10.61 -6.95 9.94
CA LYS A 45 11.37 -7.47 11.09
C LYS A 45 10.40 -7.90 12.21
N PRO A 46 10.69 -8.98 12.95
CA PRO A 46 9.86 -9.41 14.07
C PRO A 46 9.67 -8.29 15.10
N GLY A 47 8.44 -8.11 15.57
CA GLY A 47 8.11 -7.13 16.62
C GLY A 47 8.01 -5.66 16.19
N LEU A 48 8.27 -5.32 14.92
CA LEU A 48 8.11 -3.93 14.45
C LEU A 48 6.69 -3.58 14.01
N ARG A 49 5.92 -4.56 13.54
CA ARG A 49 4.53 -4.33 13.11
C ARG A 49 3.69 -3.78 14.27
N PRO A 50 2.88 -2.72 14.06
CA PRO A 50 1.95 -2.22 15.08
C PRO A 50 1.04 -3.31 15.63
N ALA A 51 0.76 -3.26 16.94
CA ALA A 51 0.00 -4.29 17.64
C ALA A 51 -1.45 -4.37 17.11
N GLU A 52 -2.00 -3.23 16.71
CA GLU A 52 -3.31 -3.05 16.11
C GLU A 52 -3.43 -3.85 14.81
N VAL A 53 -2.39 -3.84 13.96
CA VAL A 53 -2.36 -4.67 12.73
C VAL A 53 -2.33 -6.15 13.08
N ALA A 54 -1.53 -6.54 14.08
CA ALA A 54 -1.47 -7.93 14.52
C ALA A 54 -2.83 -8.41 15.07
N GLN A 55 -3.52 -7.55 15.84
CA GLN A 55 -4.85 -7.80 16.37
C GLN A 55 -5.90 -7.91 15.25
N TRP A 56 -5.90 -6.99 14.29
CA TRP A 56 -6.80 -7.02 13.14
C TRP A 56 -6.62 -8.29 12.30
N ILE A 57 -5.37 -8.70 12.05
CA ILE A 57 -5.07 -9.98 11.38
C ILE A 57 -5.61 -11.16 12.19
N LYS A 58 -5.41 -11.17 13.52
CA LYS A 58 -5.94 -12.21 14.43
C LYS A 58 -7.47 -12.26 14.42
N TYR A 59 -8.13 -11.13 14.20
CA TYR A 59 -9.58 -11.04 14.04
C TYR A 59 -10.07 -11.43 12.64
N GLY A 60 -9.23 -12.08 11.84
CA GLY A 60 -9.60 -12.50 10.49
C GLY A 60 -9.80 -11.33 9.54
N ARG A 61 -9.17 -10.17 9.83
CA ARG A 61 -9.28 -8.95 9.03
C ARG A 61 -10.72 -8.41 8.95
N SER A 62 -11.48 -8.60 10.03
CA SER A 62 -12.85 -8.13 10.15
C SER A 62 -12.94 -6.61 10.01
N THR A 63 -13.98 -6.16 9.33
CA THR A 63 -14.35 -4.74 9.18
C THR A 63 -15.35 -4.27 10.22
N THR A 64 -16.07 -5.22 10.82
CA THR A 64 -17.10 -4.97 11.83
C THR A 64 -16.54 -5.02 13.23
N ARG A 65 -15.47 -5.79 13.46
CA ARG A 65 -14.78 -5.83 14.74
C ARG A 65 -13.76 -4.69 14.82
N GLU A 66 -14.05 -3.73 15.68
CA GLU A 66 -13.19 -2.60 15.91
C GLU A 66 -11.84 -3.03 16.53
N THR A 67 -10.76 -2.42 16.04
CA THR A 67 -9.43 -2.57 16.61
C THR A 67 -9.20 -1.44 17.59
N GLN A 68 -8.84 -1.76 18.83
CA GLN A 68 -8.65 -0.76 19.86
C GLN A 68 -7.25 -0.14 19.71
N VAL A 69 -7.21 1.18 19.50
CA VAL A 69 -5.98 1.97 19.54
C VAL A 69 -5.84 2.48 20.97
N GLU A 70 -4.91 1.91 21.74
CA GLU A 70 -4.69 2.31 23.14
C GLU A 70 -3.99 3.66 23.27
N SER A 71 -3.10 3.97 22.33
CA SER A 71 -2.32 5.19 22.32
C SER A 71 -2.02 5.59 20.89
N GLN A 72 -2.56 6.74 20.51
CA GLN A 72 -2.34 7.32 19.19
C GLN A 72 -0.86 7.58 18.92
N GLU A 73 -0.15 8.17 19.88
CA GLU A 73 1.28 8.47 19.77
C GLU A 73 2.11 7.21 19.51
N LYS A 74 1.83 6.11 20.24
CA LYS A 74 2.52 4.84 20.05
C LYS A 74 2.21 4.21 18.69
N LEU A 75 0.97 4.33 18.21
CA LEU A 75 0.60 3.85 16.88
C LEU A 75 1.41 4.58 15.80
N VAL A 76 1.49 5.91 15.87
CA VAL A 76 2.25 6.74 14.93
C VAL A 76 3.73 6.37 14.94
N GLU A 77 4.35 6.36 16.13
CA GLU A 77 5.76 6.02 16.29
C GLU A 77 6.07 4.62 15.73
N LYS A 78 5.24 3.62 16.08
CA LYS A 78 5.43 2.25 15.60
C LYS A 78 5.16 2.11 14.12
N TRP A 79 4.19 2.84 13.58
CA TRP A 79 3.91 2.81 12.15
C TRP A 79 5.11 3.30 11.36
N TRP A 80 5.72 4.44 11.73
CA TRP A 80 6.92 4.94 11.07
C TRP A 80 8.11 3.97 11.18
N GLN A 81 8.38 3.43 12.37
CA GLN A 81 9.45 2.44 12.56
C GLN A 81 9.23 1.19 11.69
N TRP A 82 7.99 0.74 11.60
CA TRP A 82 7.61 -0.40 10.78
C TRP A 82 7.75 -0.09 9.29
N TRP A 83 7.20 1.04 8.83
CA TRP A 83 7.25 1.48 7.44
C TRP A 83 8.69 1.68 6.95
N ALA A 84 9.52 2.36 7.73
CA ALA A 84 10.94 2.54 7.45
C ALA A 84 11.73 1.21 7.40
N SER A 85 11.23 0.15 8.04
CA SER A 85 11.83 -1.19 7.99
C SER A 85 11.42 -1.99 6.75
N LEU A 86 10.28 -1.64 6.14
CA LEU A 86 9.77 -2.24 4.91
C LEU A 86 10.38 -1.59 3.66
N ALA A 87 10.81 -0.34 3.79
CA ALA A 87 11.45 0.40 2.71
C ALA A 87 12.62 -0.39 2.09
N PRO A 88 12.66 -0.57 0.76
CA PRO A 88 13.76 -1.22 0.09
C PRO A 88 15.10 -0.52 0.37
N GLN A 89 16.20 -1.27 0.33
CA GLN A 89 17.54 -0.74 0.65
C GLN A 89 17.98 0.42 -0.24
N TRP A 90 17.46 0.48 -1.47
CA TRP A 90 17.78 1.54 -2.43
C TRP A 90 17.04 2.86 -2.12
N CYS A 91 15.99 2.83 -1.30
CA CYS A 91 15.22 4.02 -0.96
C CYS A 91 16.03 4.89 0.01
N LYS A 92 16.25 6.16 -0.37
CA LYS A 92 16.89 7.14 0.51
C LYS A 92 16.04 7.36 1.75
N LYS A 93 16.71 7.75 2.83
CA LYS A 93 16.06 8.07 4.10
C LYS A 93 16.33 9.50 4.50
N ASP A 94 15.35 10.14 5.11
CA ASP A 94 15.50 11.46 5.73
C ASP A 94 16.26 11.37 7.07
N GLU A 95 16.37 12.50 7.78
CA GLU A 95 17.08 12.60 9.05
C GLU A 95 16.42 11.74 10.15
N GLU A 96 15.11 11.51 10.03
CA GLU A 96 14.29 10.67 10.89
C GLU A 96 14.32 9.18 10.49
N GLY A 97 15.03 8.83 9.42
CA GLY A 97 15.16 7.47 8.91
C GLY A 97 13.94 6.96 8.13
N ARG A 98 13.03 7.86 7.74
CA ARG A 98 11.80 7.57 6.97
C ARG A 98 12.11 7.57 5.48
N PRO A 99 11.35 6.84 4.65
CA PRO A 99 11.55 6.84 3.20
C PRO A 99 11.45 8.26 2.62
N ALA A 100 12.50 8.73 1.97
CA ALA A 100 12.47 10.02 1.29
C ALA A 100 11.95 9.82 -0.14
N ILE A 101 10.84 10.48 -0.48
CA ILE A 101 10.33 10.55 -1.85
C ILE A 101 11.43 11.13 -2.75
N GLY A 102 11.76 10.42 -3.83
CA GLY A 102 12.80 10.85 -4.75
C GLY A 102 12.59 10.34 -6.18
N GLU A 103 13.46 10.80 -7.07
CA GLU A 103 13.47 10.41 -8.49
C GLU A 103 14.06 9.02 -8.73
N GLU A 104 14.78 8.48 -7.74
CA GLU A 104 15.39 7.16 -7.84
C GLU A 104 14.32 6.06 -7.80
N THR A 105 14.27 5.24 -8.85
CA THR A 105 13.37 4.09 -8.94
C THR A 105 14.19 2.81 -8.88
N GLY A 106 13.93 1.97 -7.88
CA GLY A 106 14.48 0.62 -7.79
C GLY A 106 13.40 -0.47 -7.82
N ASP A 107 13.82 -1.71 -7.56
CA ASP A 107 12.88 -2.84 -7.51
C ASP A 107 12.03 -2.79 -6.24
N TRP A 108 10.72 -2.65 -6.44
CA TRP A 108 9.71 -2.69 -5.38
C TRP A 108 9.26 -4.12 -5.02
N GLY A 109 9.86 -5.16 -5.62
CA GLY A 109 9.42 -6.55 -5.55
C GLY A 109 9.22 -7.10 -4.13
N ALA A 110 10.00 -6.63 -3.15
CA ALA A 110 9.83 -7.01 -1.75
C ALA A 110 8.48 -6.56 -1.14
N LEU A 111 7.85 -5.54 -1.71
CA LEU A 111 6.53 -5.02 -1.31
C LEU A 111 5.41 -5.46 -2.25
N ALA A 112 5.74 -6.17 -3.34
CA ALA A 112 4.79 -6.66 -4.34
C ALA A 112 4.01 -7.88 -3.85
N HIS A 113 3.21 -7.69 -2.79
CA HIS A 113 2.36 -8.71 -2.20
C HIS A 113 0.89 -8.40 -2.52
N PRO A 114 0.17 -9.26 -3.25
CA PRO A 114 -1.24 -9.05 -3.53
C PRO A 114 -2.14 -9.35 -2.32
N GLY A 115 -3.24 -8.62 -2.22
CA GLY A 115 -4.33 -8.83 -1.27
C GLY A 115 -4.03 -8.43 0.17
N GLY A 116 -4.79 -9.02 1.09
CA GLY A 116 -4.84 -8.60 2.51
C GLY A 116 -3.58 -8.85 3.34
N ASN A 117 -2.48 -9.27 2.72
CA ASN A 117 -1.16 -9.40 3.34
C ASN A 117 -0.15 -8.40 2.78
N GLY A 118 -0.53 -7.62 1.76
CA GLY A 118 0.28 -6.59 1.13
C GLY A 118 -0.06 -5.19 1.62
N MET A 119 -0.17 -4.25 0.69
CA MET A 119 -0.27 -2.82 0.98
C MET A 119 -1.53 -2.41 1.76
N LEU A 120 -2.60 -3.20 1.73
CA LEU A 120 -3.75 -3.00 2.61
C LEU A 120 -3.35 -2.99 4.10
N THR A 121 -2.36 -3.81 4.49
CA THR A 121 -1.88 -3.87 5.87
C THR A 121 -1.12 -2.61 6.29
N VAL A 122 -0.63 -1.82 5.33
CA VAL A 122 0.07 -0.55 5.55
C VAL A 122 -0.92 0.62 5.59
N LEU A 123 -1.90 0.62 4.69
CA LEU A 123 -2.94 1.66 4.59
C LEU A 123 -3.89 1.65 5.80
N LEU A 124 -4.22 0.47 6.33
CA LEU A 124 -5.23 0.38 7.38
C LEU A 124 -4.85 1.11 8.69
N PRO A 125 -3.62 1.01 9.22
CA PRO A 125 -3.16 1.85 10.32
C PRO A 125 -3.31 3.35 10.09
N LEU A 126 -3.19 3.84 8.85
CA LEU A 126 -3.38 5.25 8.54
C LEU A 126 -4.84 5.68 8.72
N VAL A 127 -5.80 4.76 8.52
CA VAL A 127 -7.22 5.00 8.84
C VAL A 127 -7.41 5.14 10.35
N TRP A 128 -6.84 4.23 11.13
CA TRP A 128 -6.91 4.28 12.59
C TRP A 128 -6.22 5.52 13.14
N TRP A 129 -5.06 5.86 12.58
CA TRP A 129 -4.36 7.10 12.88
C TRP A 129 -5.30 8.28 12.63
N ARG A 130 -5.83 8.45 11.42
CA ARG A 130 -6.68 9.61 11.11
C ARG A 130 -7.90 9.72 12.03
N ARG A 131 -8.52 8.60 12.39
CA ARG A 131 -9.65 8.55 13.34
C ARG A 131 -9.29 8.98 14.76
N GLY A 132 -8.05 8.77 15.17
CA GLY A 132 -7.55 9.19 16.48
C GLY A 132 -7.08 10.64 16.54
N GLU A 133 -7.03 11.36 15.41
CA GLU A 133 -6.72 12.78 15.40
C GLU A 133 -7.95 13.60 15.82
N THR A 134 -7.73 14.60 16.68
CA THR A 134 -8.79 15.46 17.20
C THR A 134 -9.13 16.62 16.25
N SER A 135 -8.23 16.94 15.33
CA SER A 135 -8.39 18.01 14.34
C SER A 135 -9.12 17.51 13.09
N GLU A 136 -10.03 18.32 12.55
CA GLU A 136 -10.66 18.08 11.23
C GLU A 136 -9.64 18.17 10.08
N VAL A 137 -8.57 18.93 10.27
CA VAL A 137 -7.43 18.98 9.35
C VAL A 137 -6.45 17.87 9.73
N ALA A 138 -6.08 17.04 8.76
CA ALA A 138 -5.10 15.99 8.94
C ALA A 138 -3.73 16.56 9.35
N SER A 139 -3.03 15.89 10.26
CA SER A 139 -1.68 16.31 10.64
C SER A 139 -0.71 16.23 9.47
N GLU A 140 0.32 17.08 9.48
CA GLU A 140 1.39 17.03 8.48
C GLU A 140 2.08 15.68 8.44
N ASP A 141 2.23 15.02 9.60
CA ASP A 141 2.86 13.71 9.72
C ASP A 141 2.01 12.61 9.09
N TRP A 142 0.68 12.68 9.23
CA TRP A 142 -0.24 11.78 8.53
C TRP A 142 -0.19 12.02 7.01
N VAL A 143 -0.20 13.27 6.58
CA VAL A 143 -0.11 13.62 5.15
C VAL A 143 1.21 13.12 4.54
N ALA A 144 2.33 13.26 5.25
CA ALA A 144 3.62 12.72 4.84
C ALA A 144 3.57 11.20 4.68
N ALA A 145 3.01 10.48 5.66
CA ALA A 145 2.83 9.03 5.60
C ALA A 145 2.00 8.59 4.39
N VAL A 146 0.90 9.30 4.09
CA VAL A 146 0.05 9.01 2.93
C VAL A 146 0.79 9.24 1.61
N ARG A 147 1.58 10.32 1.50
CA ARG A 147 2.38 10.62 0.31
C ARG A 147 3.44 9.55 0.06
N ASP A 148 4.14 9.11 1.10
CA ASP A 148 5.14 8.04 1.00
C ASP A 148 4.51 6.74 0.49
N VAL A 149 3.40 6.33 1.09
CA VAL A 149 2.70 5.11 0.68
C VAL A 149 2.16 5.26 -0.75
N GLY A 150 1.61 6.42 -1.10
CA GLY A 150 1.12 6.72 -2.44
C GLY A 150 2.21 6.64 -3.51
N TRP A 151 3.42 7.14 -3.21
CA TRP A 151 4.58 7.01 -4.10
C TRP A 151 4.98 5.54 -4.31
N VAL A 152 5.05 4.75 -3.25
CA VAL A 152 5.33 3.31 -3.34
C VAL A 152 4.27 2.57 -4.16
N LEU A 153 2.98 2.86 -3.94
CA LEU A 153 1.88 2.25 -4.69
C LEU A 153 1.97 2.54 -6.19
N LYS A 154 2.33 3.77 -6.58
CA LYS A 154 2.56 4.14 -7.99
C LYS A 154 3.72 3.35 -8.59
N GLY A 155 4.81 3.17 -7.85
CA GLY A 155 5.95 2.36 -8.27
C GLY A 155 5.60 0.87 -8.45
N LEU A 156 4.84 0.31 -7.51
CA LEU A 156 4.34 -1.07 -7.57
C LEU A 156 3.39 -1.28 -8.76
N LEU A 157 2.45 -0.36 -8.99
CA LEU A 157 1.50 -0.43 -10.10
C LEU A 157 2.22 -0.36 -11.45
N SER A 158 3.17 0.56 -11.59
CA SER A 158 4.01 0.68 -12.80
C SER A 158 4.77 -0.63 -13.06
N THR A 159 5.32 -1.24 -12.01
CA THR A 159 6.02 -2.53 -12.10
C THR A 159 5.08 -3.67 -12.47
N ALA A 160 3.89 -3.73 -11.88
CA ALA A 160 2.88 -4.76 -12.18
C ALA A 160 2.45 -4.66 -13.65
N ASN A 161 2.08 -3.46 -14.11
CA ASN A 161 1.68 -3.24 -15.49
C ASN A 161 2.79 -3.60 -16.48
N ASN A 162 4.05 -3.23 -16.19
CA ASN A 162 5.17 -3.56 -17.06
C ASN A 162 5.50 -5.07 -17.11
N LYS A 163 5.17 -5.84 -16.08
CA LYS A 163 5.31 -7.32 -16.11
C LYS A 163 4.25 -8.00 -17.00
N TYR A 164 3.10 -7.35 -17.24
CA TYR A 164 1.99 -7.91 -18.03
C TYR A 164 1.84 -7.33 -19.44
N VAL A 165 2.36 -6.12 -19.71
CA VAL A 165 2.39 -5.52 -21.06
C VAL A 165 3.14 -6.39 -22.10
N PRO A 166 4.26 -7.09 -21.80
CA PRO A 166 4.95 -7.92 -22.79
C PRO A 166 4.17 -9.14 -23.30
N LEU A 167 3.09 -9.54 -22.62
CA LEU A 167 2.29 -10.72 -23.00
C LEU A 167 1.08 -10.39 -23.88
N LEU A 168 0.64 -9.12 -23.93
CA LEU A 168 -0.48 -8.71 -24.78
C LEU A 168 -0.04 -8.12 -26.13
N THR A 169 1.22 -7.71 -26.28
CA THR A 169 1.77 -7.22 -27.56
C THR A 169 2.33 -8.31 -28.48
N ARG A 170 2.13 -9.59 -28.18
CA ARG A 170 2.58 -10.72 -29.04
C ARG A 170 1.51 -11.34 -29.93
N CYS A 171 0.27 -10.89 -29.85
CA CYS A 171 -0.78 -11.26 -30.80
C CYS A 171 -1.00 -10.11 -31.79
N ASP A 172 -0.07 -9.92 -32.74
CA ASP A 172 -0.36 -9.33 -34.06
C ASP A 172 0.94 -9.18 -34.86
N SER A 173 1.46 -10.29 -35.41
CA SER A 173 2.21 -10.25 -36.68
C SER A 173 2.54 -11.67 -37.15
N THR A 174 1.56 -12.32 -37.79
CA THR A 174 1.81 -13.14 -38.99
C THR A 174 0.46 -13.60 -39.57
N ASN A 175 -0.13 -12.80 -40.45
CA ASN A 175 -0.83 -13.38 -41.60
C ASN A 175 -0.92 -12.39 -42.77
N HIS A 176 0.11 -12.38 -43.61
CA HIS A 176 -0.03 -12.04 -45.02
C HIS A 176 0.54 -13.18 -45.84
N ARG A 177 -0.30 -14.20 -46.04
CA ARG A 177 -0.15 -15.18 -47.11
C ARG A 177 -1.04 -14.71 -48.26
N SER A 178 -0.49 -13.89 -49.14
CA SER A 178 -1.11 -13.63 -50.44
C SER A 178 -0.54 -14.63 -51.44
N HIS A 179 -1.40 -15.56 -51.86
CA HIS A 179 -1.27 -16.29 -53.10
C HIS A 179 -1.15 -15.30 -54.26
N ALA A 180 -0.19 -15.52 -55.14
CA ALA A 180 -0.24 -15.08 -56.52
C ALA A 180 0.22 -16.26 -57.37
N GLU A 181 -0.48 -16.42 -58.49
CA GLU A 181 -0.59 -17.57 -59.38
C GLU A 181 0.70 -17.90 -60.15
#